data_AF-C5WLT7-F1
#
_entry.id   AF-C5WLT7-F1
#
_cell.length_a   1.000
_cell.length_b   1.000
_cell.length_c   1.000
_cell.angle_alpha   90.00
_cell.angle_beta   90.00
_cell.angle_gamma   90.00
#
_symmetry.space_group_name_H-M   'P 1'
#
loop_
_entity.id
_entity.type
_entity.pdbx_description
1 polymer ?
#
loop_
_entity_poly.entity_id
_entity_poly.type
_entity_poly.pdbx_seq_one_letter_code
_entity_poly.pdbx_strand_id
1 'polypeptide(L)'
;MDSRIGLDYIVENRDYIAKLGAALDTQNATVKKQVFELLSALCAYSPDGYARAIETLEFYKNLKKQRYRFKIVINELELSSAAAHPPLDYQAALLAFINCVIISAATLQERIRIRNEFIGLKVLPLLNNLRKVAQSVGDIIVQLDVFVEQQECDEAQSLQAPDGINLNSHLDVFYAILRQVADTPQEVPFLNILQHLLRIDPKEPLSDIIWDTTERLVHRATLLESHEDSVRLLRTPSSQKFACQSCRGSDASSPTRKSLIQKTTTFQLLNIFEHKKQGMTKILACTTQLKLRLSKKKKKKQKKMLKSYFQYLTYIVIGIIRLYDHIRKLFYRSALFTKCVVEETKTTITNL
;
A
#
# COMPACT_ATOMS: atom_id res chain seq x y z
N MET A 1 26.81 1.19 13.05
CA MET A 1 26.31 1.70 11.77
C MET A 1 24.81 1.71 11.82
N ASP A 2 24.21 2.90 11.71
CA ASP A 2 22.77 3.11 11.80
C ASP A 2 22.06 2.45 10.62
N SER A 3 21.00 1.68 10.90
CA SER A 3 20.09 1.12 9.89
C SER A 3 19.57 2.15 8.90
N ARG A 4 19.55 3.43 9.27
CA ARG A 4 19.18 4.54 8.38
C ARG A 4 20.15 4.73 7.23
N ILE A 5 21.46 4.68 7.48
CA ILE A 5 22.49 4.85 6.44
C ILE A 5 22.34 3.77 5.36
N GLY A 6 21.99 2.54 5.76
CA GLY A 6 21.75 1.45 4.83
C GLY A 6 20.47 1.63 4.01
N LEU A 7 19.38 2.07 4.63
CA LEU A 7 18.12 2.32 3.93
C LEU A 7 18.21 3.54 3.01
N ASP A 8 18.85 4.63 3.45
CA ASP A 8 19.13 5.81 2.63
C ASP A 8 19.92 5.41 1.39
N TYR A 9 20.97 4.58 1.56
CA TYR A 9 21.75 4.08 0.44
C TYR A 9 20.90 3.27 -0.56
N ILE A 10 20.03 2.37 -0.08
CA ILE A 10 19.15 1.60 -0.98
C ILE A 10 18.14 2.50 -1.69
N VAL A 11 17.60 3.52 -1.00
CA VAL A 11 16.67 4.48 -1.58
C VAL A 11 17.32 5.31 -2.68
N GLU A 12 18.57 5.74 -2.48
CA GLU A 12 19.34 6.53 -3.45
C GLU A 12 19.81 5.70 -4.65
N ASN A 13 20.11 4.40 -4.46
CA ASN A 13 20.69 3.55 -5.49
C ASN A 13 19.64 2.65 -6.19
N ARG A 14 19.19 3.05 -7.39
CA ARG A 14 18.17 2.32 -8.17
C ARG A 14 18.56 0.87 -8.49
N ASP A 15 19.85 0.56 -8.61
CA ASP A 15 20.34 -0.79 -8.95
C ASP A 15 19.91 -1.87 -7.95
N TYR A 16 19.56 -1.49 -6.72
CA TYR A 16 19.04 -2.42 -5.72
C TYR A 16 17.69 -3.01 -6.09
N ILE A 17 16.90 -2.35 -6.94
CA ILE A 17 15.63 -2.89 -7.46
C ILE A 17 15.88 -4.24 -8.15
N ALA A 18 16.84 -4.26 -9.07
CA ALA A 18 17.17 -5.47 -9.82
C ALA A 18 17.82 -6.53 -8.93
N LYS A 19 18.70 -6.14 -8.00
CA LYS A 19 19.37 -7.06 -7.07
C LYS A 19 18.40 -7.73 -6.11
N LEU A 20 17.51 -6.95 -5.48
CA LEU A 20 16.49 -7.47 -4.57
C LEU A 20 15.45 -8.30 -5.33
N GLY A 21 15.07 -7.85 -6.53
CA GLY A 21 14.20 -8.62 -7.43
C GLY A 21 14.82 -9.97 -7.79
N ALA A 22 16.09 -10.03 -8.20
CA ALA A 22 16.76 -11.29 -8.48
C ALA A 22 16.90 -12.18 -7.23
N ALA A 23 17.15 -11.59 -6.06
CA ALA A 23 17.25 -12.33 -4.80
C ALA A 23 15.93 -13.02 -4.40
N LEU A 24 14.78 -12.49 -4.83
CA LEU A 24 13.48 -13.14 -4.65
C LEU A 24 13.31 -14.42 -5.48
N ASP A 25 14.16 -14.69 -6.48
CA ASP A 25 14.10 -15.89 -7.32
C ASP A 25 14.81 -17.12 -6.73
N THR A 26 15.41 -16.99 -5.55
CA THR A 26 16.04 -18.13 -4.88
C THR A 26 15.02 -19.16 -4.38
N GLN A 27 15.42 -20.42 -4.24
CA GLN A 27 14.60 -21.44 -3.55
C GLN A 27 14.74 -21.37 -2.02
N ASN A 28 15.67 -20.55 -1.51
CA ASN A 28 15.92 -20.42 -0.08
C ASN A 28 14.90 -19.49 0.59
N ALA A 29 13.97 -20.08 1.36
CA ALA A 29 12.94 -19.34 2.11
C ALA A 29 13.53 -18.32 3.11
N THR A 30 14.71 -18.57 3.67
CA THR A 30 15.39 -17.64 4.59
C THR A 30 15.83 -16.37 3.87
N VAL A 31 16.39 -16.50 2.66
CA VAL A 31 16.80 -15.34 1.86
C VAL A 31 15.56 -14.54 1.43
N LYS A 32 14.51 -15.21 0.95
CA LYS A 32 13.25 -14.53 0.61
C LYS A 32 12.65 -13.80 1.80
N LYS A 33 12.61 -14.43 2.98
CA LYS A 33 12.16 -13.81 4.23
C LYS A 33 12.89 -12.50 4.48
N GLN A 34 14.22 -12.53 4.41
CA GLN A 34 15.06 -11.36 4.66
C GLN A 34 14.81 -10.24 3.63
N VAL A 35 14.62 -10.59 2.36
CA VAL A 35 14.27 -9.60 1.33
C VAL A 35 12.90 -8.96 1.64
N PHE A 36 11.88 -9.74 2.01
CA PHE A 36 10.58 -9.18 2.40
C PHE A 36 10.63 -8.33 3.67
N GLU A 37 11.46 -8.68 4.65
CA GLU A 37 11.69 -7.84 5.83
C GLU A 37 12.36 -6.50 5.46
N LEU A 38 13.31 -6.52 4.53
CA LEU A 38 13.95 -5.30 4.02
C LEU A 38 12.97 -4.43 3.22
N LEU A 39 12.16 -5.03 2.34
CA LEU A 39 11.12 -4.31 1.59
C LEU A 39 10.08 -3.70 2.55
N SER A 40 9.71 -4.41 3.62
CA SER A 40 8.86 -3.86 4.69
C SER A 40 9.51 -2.66 5.37
N ALA A 41 10.81 -2.75 5.70
CA ALA A 41 11.55 -1.64 6.30
C ALA A 41 11.58 -0.42 5.37
N LEU A 42 11.79 -0.61 4.06
CA LEU A 42 11.76 0.46 3.07
C LEU A 42 10.37 1.12 2.98
N CYS A 43 9.29 0.32 2.94
CA CYS A 43 7.92 0.84 2.96
C CYS A 43 7.64 1.70 4.21
N ALA A 44 8.13 1.30 5.38
CA ALA A 44 7.92 2.04 6.63
C ALA A 44 8.84 3.26 6.77
N TYR A 45 9.95 3.30 6.05
CA TYR A 45 10.99 4.30 6.24
C TYR A 45 10.65 5.64 5.61
N SER A 46 10.26 5.65 4.34
CA SER A 46 9.99 6.88 3.59
C SER A 46 9.10 6.61 2.36
N PRO A 47 8.46 7.65 1.78
CA PRO A 47 7.72 7.51 0.51
C PRO A 47 8.60 6.99 -0.63
N ASP A 48 9.86 7.43 -0.69
CA ASP A 48 10.80 6.94 -1.72
C ASP A 48 11.17 5.47 -1.47
N GLY A 49 11.33 5.05 -0.21
CA GLY A 49 11.54 3.65 0.16
C GLY A 49 10.34 2.78 -0.21
N TYR A 50 9.12 3.27 0.05
CA TYR A 50 7.90 2.63 -0.43
C TYR A 50 7.90 2.47 -1.95
N ALA A 51 8.23 3.53 -2.69
CA ALA A 51 8.35 3.46 -4.14
C ALA A 51 9.37 2.40 -4.59
N ARG A 52 10.55 2.32 -3.94
CA ARG A 52 11.55 1.27 -4.24
C ARG A 52 11.02 -0.14 -4.03
N ALA A 53 10.27 -0.36 -2.96
CA ALA A 53 9.71 -1.67 -2.67
C ALA A 53 8.71 -2.09 -3.75
N ILE A 54 7.85 -1.16 -4.18
CA ILE A 54 6.91 -1.38 -5.28
C ILE A 54 7.63 -1.58 -6.63
N GLU A 55 8.63 -0.76 -6.95
CA GLU A 55 9.46 -0.91 -8.16
C GLU A 55 10.16 -2.28 -8.19
N THR A 56 10.61 -2.80 -7.04
CA THR A 56 11.23 -4.12 -6.91
C THR A 56 10.26 -5.25 -7.24
N LEU A 57 9.03 -5.18 -6.74
CA LEU A 57 7.99 -6.17 -7.06
C LEU A 57 7.58 -6.10 -8.54
N GLU A 58 7.53 -4.90 -9.12
CA GLU A 58 7.24 -4.70 -10.53
C GLU A 58 8.35 -5.27 -11.43
N PHE A 59 9.62 -5.10 -11.04
CA PHE A 59 10.75 -5.75 -11.69
C PHE A 59 10.63 -7.27 -11.64
N TYR A 60 10.34 -7.84 -10.46
CA TYR A 60 10.17 -9.30 -10.32
C TYR A 60 9.01 -9.84 -11.14
N LYS A 61 7.89 -9.11 -11.18
CA LYS A 61 6.73 -9.44 -12.03
C LYS A 61 7.15 -9.62 -13.49
N ASN A 62 7.91 -8.66 -14.02
CA ASN A 62 8.39 -8.69 -15.40
C ASN A 62 9.39 -9.82 -15.63
N LEU A 63 10.32 -10.03 -14.69
CA LEU A 63 11.29 -11.14 -14.71
C LEU A 63 10.58 -12.50 -14.80
N LYS A 64 9.49 -12.69 -14.05
CA LYS A 64 8.72 -13.93 -14.01
C LYS A 64 7.54 -13.99 -14.98
N LYS A 65 7.36 -12.97 -15.82
CA LYS A 65 6.21 -12.83 -16.73
C LYS A 65 4.87 -13.04 -16.02
N GLN A 66 4.79 -12.57 -14.78
CA GLN A 66 3.56 -12.62 -13.99
C GLN A 66 2.65 -11.46 -14.39
N ARG A 67 1.33 -11.67 -14.26
CA ARG A 67 0.36 -10.62 -14.53
C ARG A 67 0.34 -9.53 -13.44
N TYR A 68 0.55 -9.92 -12.18
CA TYR A 68 0.36 -9.04 -11.02
C TYR A 68 1.62 -8.97 -10.14
N ARG A 69 2.01 -7.75 -9.73
CA ARG A 69 3.22 -7.47 -8.92
C ARG A 69 3.24 -8.13 -7.54
N PHE A 70 2.07 -8.25 -6.93
CA PHE A 70 1.92 -8.88 -5.61
C PHE A 70 1.78 -10.41 -5.68
N LYS A 71 1.73 -11.02 -6.87
CA LYS A 71 1.54 -12.47 -7.02
C LYS A 71 2.66 -13.27 -6.37
N ILE A 72 3.89 -12.75 -6.34
CA ILE A 72 5.00 -13.41 -5.65
C ILE A 72 4.69 -13.66 -4.17
N VAL A 73 4.24 -12.65 -3.43
CA VAL A 73 3.97 -12.74 -1.99
C VAL A 73 2.86 -13.77 -1.73
N ILE A 74 1.83 -13.75 -2.57
CA ILE A 74 0.70 -14.69 -2.48
C ILE A 74 1.15 -16.12 -2.77
N ASN A 75 1.97 -16.34 -3.80
CA ASN A 75 2.51 -17.66 -4.11
C ASN A 75 3.37 -18.20 -2.96
N GLU A 76 4.22 -17.37 -2.36
CA GLU A 76 5.05 -17.79 -1.22
C GLU A 76 4.18 -18.11 0.01
N LEU A 77 3.10 -17.38 0.23
CA LEU A 77 2.15 -17.65 1.32
C LEU A 77 1.36 -18.95 1.08
N GLU A 78 0.94 -19.22 -0.16
CA GLU A 78 0.31 -20.46 -0.59
C GLU A 78 1.25 -21.66 -0.41
N LEU A 79 2.47 -21.57 -0.95
CA LEU A 79 3.48 -22.63 -0.90
C LEU A 79 3.89 -22.96 0.54
N SER A 80 4.17 -21.95 1.35
CA SER A 80 4.52 -22.15 2.76
C SER A 80 3.38 -22.75 3.58
N SER A 81 2.12 -22.43 3.25
CA SER A 81 0.94 -22.99 3.92
C SER A 81 0.67 -24.44 3.56
N ALA A 82 1.06 -24.87 2.35
CA ALA A 82 0.89 -26.24 1.88
C ALA A 82 1.99 -27.21 2.38
N ALA A 83 3.07 -26.70 2.98
CA ALA A 83 4.16 -27.52 3.49
C ALA A 83 3.71 -28.41 4.67
N ALA A 84 4.27 -29.62 4.76
CA ALA A 84 4.00 -30.55 5.87
C ALA A 84 4.33 -29.95 7.25
N HIS A 85 5.38 -29.11 7.29
CA HIS A 85 5.74 -28.29 8.44
C HIS A 85 5.82 -26.82 7.98
N PRO A 86 4.72 -26.07 8.11
CA PRO A 86 4.69 -24.67 7.68
C PRO A 86 5.71 -23.82 8.44
N PRO A 87 6.58 -23.07 7.74
CA PRO A 87 7.54 -22.16 8.39
C PRO A 87 6.80 -20.91 8.87
N LEU A 88 6.20 -20.97 10.05
CA LEU A 88 5.34 -19.93 10.62
C LEU A 88 6.02 -18.56 10.70
N ASP A 89 7.31 -18.52 11.01
CA ASP A 89 8.12 -17.29 11.02
C ASP A 89 8.23 -16.62 9.64
N TYR A 90 8.25 -17.41 8.56
CA TYR A 90 8.28 -16.87 7.20
C TYR A 90 6.90 -16.35 6.80
N GLN A 91 5.84 -17.08 7.15
CA GLN A 91 4.45 -16.63 6.94
C GLN A 91 4.15 -15.32 7.68
N ALA A 92 4.64 -15.17 8.92
CA ALA A 92 4.53 -13.93 9.67
C ALA A 92 5.23 -12.76 8.96
N ALA A 93 6.42 -12.98 8.39
CA ALA A 93 7.14 -11.96 7.63
C ALA A 93 6.41 -11.58 6.33
N LEU A 94 5.84 -12.55 5.61
CA LEU A 94 5.03 -12.30 4.40
C LEU A 94 3.77 -11.48 4.74
N LEU A 95 3.07 -11.84 5.83
CA LEU A 95 1.89 -11.10 6.27
C LEU A 95 2.26 -9.69 6.78
N ALA A 96 3.38 -9.55 7.49
CA ALA A 96 3.91 -8.26 7.89
C ALA A 96 4.25 -7.38 6.68
N PHE A 97 4.79 -7.96 5.60
CA PHE A 97 5.03 -7.23 4.36
C PHE A 97 3.73 -6.74 3.71
N ILE A 98 2.69 -7.58 3.62
CA ILE A 98 1.37 -7.20 3.12
C ILE A 98 0.82 -6.01 3.92
N ASN A 99 0.82 -6.11 5.25
CA ASN A 99 0.37 -5.04 6.13
C ASN A 99 1.19 -3.77 5.94
N CYS A 100 2.51 -3.88 5.83
CA CYS A 100 3.37 -2.72 5.64
C CYS A 100 3.08 -1.99 4.31
N VAL A 101 2.90 -2.73 3.22
CA VAL A 101 2.59 -2.14 1.91
C VAL A 101 1.22 -1.45 1.90
N ILE A 102 0.22 -2.01 2.60
CA ILE A 102 -1.11 -1.38 2.71
C ILE A 102 -1.02 -0.13 3.58
N ILE A 103 -0.43 -0.22 4.78
CA ILE A 103 -0.42 0.88 5.76
C ILE A 103 0.44 2.05 5.29
N SER A 104 1.55 1.78 4.58
CA SER A 104 2.45 2.81 4.08
C SER A 104 1.93 3.58 2.86
N ALA A 105 0.78 3.20 2.27
CA ALA A 105 0.21 3.97 1.17
C ALA A 105 -0.32 5.34 1.66
N ALA A 106 -0.04 6.40 0.91
CA ALA A 106 -0.17 7.78 1.40
C ALA A 106 -1.63 8.21 1.62
N THR A 107 -2.53 7.78 0.74
CA THR A 107 -3.95 8.16 0.77
C THR A 107 -4.85 6.97 1.12
N LEU A 108 -6.03 7.25 1.67
CA LEU A 108 -7.05 6.22 1.93
C LEU A 108 -7.37 5.43 0.65
N GLN A 109 -7.56 6.13 -0.45
CA GLN A 109 -7.85 5.56 -1.77
C GLN A 109 -6.76 4.59 -2.23
N GLU A 110 -5.49 4.93 -2.06
CA GLU A 110 -4.38 4.02 -2.36
C GLU A 110 -4.37 2.80 -1.44
N ARG A 111 -4.60 2.96 -0.13
CA ARG A 111 -4.68 1.82 0.80
C ARG A 111 -5.78 0.84 0.40
N ILE A 112 -6.95 1.36 0.02
CA ILE A 112 -8.08 0.55 -0.48
C ILE A 112 -7.70 -0.14 -1.79
N ARG A 113 -7.12 0.59 -2.75
CA ARG A 113 -6.68 0.03 -4.03
C ARG A 113 -5.71 -1.12 -3.84
N ILE A 114 -4.66 -0.93 -3.05
CA ILE A 114 -3.65 -1.96 -2.75
C ILE A 114 -4.28 -3.16 -2.05
N ARG A 115 -5.15 -2.93 -1.05
CA ARG A 115 -5.88 -4.02 -0.39
C ARG A 115 -6.72 -4.82 -1.38
N ASN A 116 -7.42 -4.13 -2.30
CA ASN A 116 -8.24 -4.75 -3.32
C ASN A 116 -7.41 -5.55 -4.33
N GLU A 117 -6.17 -5.13 -4.66
CA GLU A 117 -5.24 -5.96 -5.43
C GLU A 117 -4.96 -7.30 -4.72
N PHE A 118 -4.65 -7.27 -3.42
CA PHE A 118 -4.45 -8.52 -2.65
C PHE A 118 -5.72 -9.38 -2.54
N ILE A 119 -6.89 -8.77 -2.37
CA ILE A 119 -8.18 -9.49 -2.36
C ILE A 119 -8.44 -10.14 -3.72
N GLY A 120 -8.16 -9.44 -4.83
CA GLY A 120 -8.23 -9.98 -6.19
C GLY A 120 -7.33 -11.20 -6.38
N LEU A 121 -6.16 -11.19 -5.72
CA LEU A 121 -5.22 -12.31 -5.66
C LEU A 121 -5.59 -13.38 -4.63
N LYS A 122 -6.79 -13.35 -4.05
CA LYS A 122 -7.31 -14.36 -3.11
C LYS A 122 -6.53 -14.45 -1.79
N VAL A 123 -6.08 -13.31 -1.25
CA VAL A 123 -5.44 -13.28 0.08
C VAL A 123 -6.38 -13.73 1.22
N LEU A 124 -7.69 -13.42 1.14
CA LEU A 124 -8.63 -13.66 2.25
C LEU A 124 -8.75 -15.14 2.67
N PRO A 125 -8.91 -16.12 1.75
CA PRO A 125 -8.81 -17.53 2.10
C PRO A 125 -7.51 -17.92 2.82
N LEU A 126 -6.37 -17.35 2.41
CA LEU A 126 -5.08 -17.62 3.03
C LEU A 126 -5.03 -17.10 4.47
N LEU A 127 -5.52 -15.88 4.71
CA LEU A 127 -5.62 -15.32 6.07
C LEU A 127 -6.51 -16.18 6.98
N ASN A 128 -7.62 -16.69 6.46
CA ASN A 128 -8.49 -17.59 7.19
C ASN A 128 -7.80 -18.92 7.55
N ASN A 129 -6.97 -19.47 6.66
CA ASN A 129 -6.19 -20.66 6.95
C ASN A 129 -5.11 -20.39 8.00
N LEU A 130 -4.38 -19.28 7.87
CA LEU A 130 -3.39 -18.86 8.88
C LEU A 130 -4.04 -18.71 10.25
N ARG A 131 -5.25 -18.15 10.35
CA ARG A 131 -5.97 -18.00 11.62
C ARG A 131 -6.22 -19.33 12.34
N LYS A 132 -6.42 -20.42 11.59
CA LYS A 132 -6.62 -21.77 12.16
C LYS A 132 -5.32 -22.35 12.71
N VAL A 133 -4.20 -22.08 12.04
CA VAL A 133 -2.87 -22.63 12.39
C VAL A 133 -2.13 -21.76 13.41
N ALA A 134 -2.47 -20.47 13.51
CA ALA A 134 -1.81 -19.47 14.34
C ALA A 134 -2.00 -19.63 15.86
N GLN A 135 -2.75 -20.64 16.32
CA GLN A 135 -3.00 -20.88 17.75
C GLN A 135 -1.72 -21.02 18.59
N SER A 136 -0.56 -21.26 17.96
CA SER A 136 0.75 -21.42 18.60
C SER A 136 1.74 -20.26 18.37
N VAL A 137 1.43 -19.24 17.55
CA VAL A 137 2.40 -18.18 17.18
C VAL A 137 1.78 -16.78 17.28
N GLY A 138 2.16 -16.05 18.33
CA GLY A 138 1.65 -14.71 18.62
C GLY A 138 1.89 -13.69 17.51
N ASP A 139 3.00 -13.77 16.79
CA ASP A 139 3.34 -12.81 15.73
C ASP A 139 2.35 -12.88 14.54
N ILE A 140 1.88 -14.08 14.16
CA ILE A 140 0.86 -14.23 13.10
C ILE A 140 -0.49 -13.65 13.55
N ILE A 141 -0.90 -13.91 14.81
CA ILE A 141 -2.14 -13.36 15.37
C ILE A 141 -2.09 -11.83 15.34
N VAL A 142 -0.99 -11.24 15.80
CA VAL A 142 -0.78 -9.79 15.78
C VAL A 142 -0.93 -9.24 14.36
N GLN A 143 -0.31 -9.90 13.36
CA GLN A 143 -0.40 -9.43 11.98
C GLN A 143 -1.81 -9.60 11.37
N LEU A 144 -2.54 -10.65 11.73
CA LEU A 144 -3.94 -10.81 11.34
C LEU A 144 -4.83 -9.72 11.95
N ASP A 145 -4.61 -9.39 13.23
CA ASP A 145 -5.33 -8.32 13.91
C ASP A 145 -5.03 -6.97 13.27
N VAL A 146 -3.76 -6.67 12.97
CA VAL A 146 -3.36 -5.43 12.25
C VAL A 146 -4.08 -5.30 10.91
N PHE A 147 -4.20 -6.40 10.15
CA PHE A 147 -4.90 -6.38 8.86
C PHE A 147 -6.38 -5.99 9.03
N VAL A 148 -7.08 -6.62 9.99
CA VAL A 148 -8.50 -6.38 10.27
C VAL A 148 -8.72 -4.97 10.84
N GLU A 149 -7.94 -4.57 11.84
CA GLU A 149 -8.02 -3.24 12.46
C GLU A 149 -7.80 -2.14 11.41
N GLN A 150 -6.84 -2.31 10.49
CA GLN A 150 -6.60 -1.34 9.43
C GLN A 150 -7.75 -1.28 8.42
N GLN A 151 -8.37 -2.42 8.09
CA GLN A 151 -9.56 -2.46 7.24
C GLN A 151 -10.74 -1.71 7.89
N GLU A 152 -11.05 -2.02 9.15
CA GLU A 152 -12.11 -1.35 9.90
C GLU A 152 -11.84 0.16 10.01
N CYS A 153 -10.57 0.56 10.18
CA CYS A 153 -10.17 1.96 10.18
C CYS A 153 -10.47 2.65 8.85
N ASP A 154 -10.13 2.03 7.73
CA ASP A 154 -10.35 2.56 6.39
C ASP A 154 -11.84 2.62 6.03
N GLU A 155 -12.63 1.61 6.41
CA GLU A 155 -14.09 1.59 6.25
C GLU A 155 -14.75 2.73 7.03
N ALA A 156 -14.35 2.94 8.29
CA ALA A 156 -14.86 4.05 9.09
C ALA A 156 -14.49 5.44 8.52
N GLN A 157 -13.34 5.58 7.84
CA GLN A 157 -13.01 6.83 7.12
C GLN A 157 -13.87 6.99 5.88
N SER A 158 -14.15 5.91 5.15
CA SER A 158 -15.02 5.95 3.97
C SER A 158 -16.45 6.34 4.31
N LEU A 159 -16.97 5.90 5.47
CA LEU A 159 -18.33 6.21 5.94
C LEU A 159 -18.52 7.68 6.36
N GLN A 160 -17.45 8.50 6.37
CA GLN A 160 -17.56 9.95 6.53
C GLN A 160 -17.98 10.67 5.23
N ALA A 161 -18.15 9.93 4.13
CA ALA A 161 -18.73 10.45 2.90
C ALA A 161 -20.20 10.90 3.11
N PRO A 162 -20.69 11.91 2.37
CA PRO A 162 -21.93 12.64 2.68
C PRO A 162 -23.23 11.84 2.88
N ASP A 163 -23.30 10.55 2.53
CA ASP A 163 -24.53 9.75 2.62
C ASP A 163 -24.36 8.42 3.39
N GLY A 164 -23.22 8.22 4.08
CA GLY A 164 -22.96 6.97 4.82
C GLY A 164 -22.77 5.74 3.92
N ILE A 165 -22.53 5.95 2.62
CA ILE A 165 -22.21 4.91 1.65
C ILE A 165 -20.76 4.48 1.85
N ASN A 166 -20.51 3.16 1.94
CA ASN A 166 -19.16 2.63 1.96
C ASN A 166 -18.59 2.61 0.53
N LEU A 167 -17.78 3.61 0.18
CA LEU A 167 -17.14 3.72 -1.14
C LEU A 167 -16.12 2.60 -1.42
N ASN A 168 -15.82 1.76 -0.42
CA ASN A 168 -14.94 0.60 -0.55
C ASN A 168 -15.71 -0.67 -0.90
N SER A 169 -17.04 -0.65 -0.79
CA SER A 169 -17.92 -1.76 -1.15
C SER A 169 -18.41 -1.56 -2.58
N HIS A 170 -17.96 -2.41 -3.51
CA HIS A 170 -18.47 -2.42 -4.88
C HIS A 170 -20.01 -2.51 -4.91
N LEU A 171 -20.59 -3.25 -3.96
CA LEU A 171 -22.03 -3.44 -3.86
C LEU A 171 -22.74 -2.17 -3.39
N ASP A 172 -22.20 -1.47 -2.39
CA ASP A 172 -22.80 -0.23 -1.88
C ASP A 172 -22.70 0.89 -2.92
N VAL A 173 -21.56 1.00 -3.60
CA VAL A 173 -21.36 1.95 -4.71
C VAL A 173 -22.32 1.63 -5.86
N PHE A 174 -22.46 0.36 -6.22
CA PHE A 174 -23.41 -0.06 -7.24
C PHE A 174 -24.85 0.33 -6.88
N TYR A 175 -25.31 0.02 -5.67
CA TYR A 175 -26.66 0.35 -5.24
C TYR A 175 -26.88 1.86 -5.09
N ALA A 176 -25.86 2.61 -4.67
CA ALA A 176 -25.91 4.07 -4.62
C ALA A 176 -26.13 4.67 -6.01
N ILE A 177 -25.34 4.23 -7.01
CA ILE A 177 -25.48 4.69 -8.40
C ILE A 177 -26.83 4.24 -8.96
N LEU A 178 -27.22 2.98 -8.75
CA LEU A 178 -28.51 2.46 -9.22
C LEU A 178 -29.68 3.28 -8.66
N ARG A 179 -29.66 3.60 -7.36
CA ARG A 179 -30.68 4.45 -6.74
C ARG A 179 -30.68 5.88 -7.31
N GLN A 180 -29.53 6.40 -7.70
CA GLN A 180 -29.41 7.72 -8.29
C GLN A 180 -29.99 7.79 -9.71
N VAL A 181 -29.89 6.70 -10.49
CA VAL A 181 -30.34 6.67 -11.90
C VAL A 181 -31.69 5.99 -12.11
N ALA A 182 -32.20 5.23 -11.15
CA ALA A 182 -33.49 4.54 -11.25
C ALA A 182 -34.63 5.51 -11.58
N ASP A 183 -35.54 5.07 -12.46
CA ASP A 183 -36.69 5.86 -12.94
C ASP A 183 -36.28 7.15 -13.69
N THR A 184 -35.05 7.21 -14.22
CA THR A 184 -34.56 8.31 -15.06
C THR A 184 -34.08 7.80 -16.43
N PRO A 185 -34.00 8.66 -17.47
CA PRO A 185 -33.41 8.27 -18.75
C PRO A 185 -31.95 7.79 -18.68
N GLN A 186 -31.24 8.10 -17.59
CA GLN A 186 -29.86 7.69 -17.34
C GLN A 186 -29.72 6.21 -16.93
N GLU A 187 -30.83 5.53 -16.59
CA GLU A 187 -30.84 4.10 -16.26
C GLU A 187 -30.35 3.23 -17.42
N VAL A 188 -30.75 3.55 -18.66
CA VAL A 188 -30.37 2.80 -19.86
C VAL A 188 -28.86 2.92 -20.17
N PRO A 189 -28.26 4.13 -20.22
CA PRO A 189 -26.81 4.28 -20.31
C PRO A 189 -26.05 3.54 -19.21
N PHE A 190 -26.51 3.58 -17.95
CA PHE A 190 -25.88 2.87 -16.85
C PHE A 190 -25.89 1.34 -17.07
N LEU A 191 -27.03 0.77 -17.46
CA LEU A 191 -27.13 -0.65 -17.81
C LEU A 191 -26.19 -1.03 -18.96
N ASN A 192 -26.13 -0.22 -20.01
CA ASN A 192 -25.25 -0.47 -21.16
C ASN A 192 -23.78 -0.47 -20.73
N ILE A 193 -23.36 0.46 -19.87
CA ILE A 193 -22.00 0.48 -19.31
C ILE A 193 -21.71 -0.84 -18.58
N LEU A 194 -22.60 -1.29 -17.70
CA LEU A 194 -22.44 -2.56 -16.98
C LEU A 194 -22.35 -3.76 -17.93
N GLN A 195 -23.18 -3.80 -18.97
CA GLN A 195 -23.14 -4.84 -19.99
C GLN A 195 -21.82 -4.84 -20.79
N HIS A 196 -21.26 -3.67 -21.10
CA HIS A 196 -19.96 -3.56 -21.75
C HIS A 196 -18.83 -4.04 -20.82
N LEU A 197 -18.86 -3.64 -19.55
CA LEU A 197 -17.90 -4.11 -18.54
C LEU A 197 -17.96 -5.63 -18.34
N LEU A 198 -19.16 -6.22 -18.35
CA LEU A 198 -19.38 -7.66 -18.19
C LEU A 198 -18.79 -8.49 -19.36
N ARG A 199 -18.65 -7.90 -20.56
CA ARG A 199 -18.09 -8.58 -21.73
C ARG A 199 -16.57 -8.70 -21.70
N ILE A 200 -15.89 -8.04 -20.75
CA ILE A 200 -14.43 -8.09 -20.66
C ILE A 200 -14.02 -9.43 -20.06
N ASP A 201 -13.42 -10.31 -20.87
CA ASP A 201 -12.91 -11.59 -20.40
C ASP A 201 -11.64 -11.38 -19.55
N PRO A 202 -11.61 -11.79 -18.26
CA PRO A 202 -10.42 -11.66 -17.41
C PRO A 202 -9.22 -12.49 -17.87
N LYS A 203 -9.42 -13.50 -18.73
CA LYS A 203 -8.34 -14.36 -19.25
C LYS A 203 -7.55 -13.69 -20.36
N GLU A 204 -8.12 -12.70 -21.03
CA GLU A 204 -7.47 -12.01 -22.14
C GLU A 204 -6.29 -11.14 -21.65
N PRO A 205 -5.14 -11.12 -22.37
CA PRO A 205 -4.02 -10.26 -22.03
C PRO A 205 -4.38 -8.77 -22.05
N LEU A 206 -5.30 -8.37 -22.94
CA LEU A 206 -5.75 -6.99 -23.08
C LEU A 206 -6.73 -6.55 -22.00
N SER A 207 -7.25 -7.48 -21.18
CA SER A 207 -8.28 -7.18 -20.20
C SER A 207 -7.87 -6.09 -19.21
N ASP A 208 -6.63 -6.14 -18.68
CA ASP A 208 -6.12 -5.08 -17.77
C ASP A 208 -6.05 -3.73 -18.48
N ILE A 209 -5.62 -3.72 -19.75
CA ILE A 209 -5.54 -2.48 -20.55
C ILE A 209 -6.94 -1.90 -20.76
N ILE A 210 -7.94 -2.74 -21.01
CA ILE A 210 -9.34 -2.30 -21.18
C ILE A 210 -9.86 -1.71 -19.88
N TRP A 211 -9.65 -2.37 -18.73
CA TRP A 211 -10.07 -1.87 -17.42
C TRP A 211 -9.39 -0.55 -17.05
N ASP A 212 -8.06 -0.47 -17.19
CA ASP A 212 -7.29 0.75 -16.91
C ASP A 212 -7.72 1.91 -17.83
N THR A 213 -7.98 1.61 -19.11
CA THR A 213 -8.45 2.63 -20.06
C THR A 213 -9.86 3.10 -19.69
N THR A 214 -10.74 2.16 -19.33
CA THR A 214 -12.12 2.47 -18.95
C THR A 214 -12.16 3.31 -17.68
N GLU A 215 -11.37 2.97 -16.65
CA GLU A 215 -11.23 3.78 -15.43
C GLU A 215 -10.85 5.23 -15.75
N ARG A 216 -9.81 5.43 -16.58
CA ARG A 216 -9.35 6.77 -16.98
C ARG A 216 -10.40 7.53 -17.79
N LEU A 217 -11.10 6.84 -18.70
CA LEU A 217 -12.15 7.46 -19.51
C LEU A 217 -13.35 7.87 -18.65
N VAL A 218 -13.79 7.03 -17.71
CA VAL A 218 -14.87 7.35 -16.76
C VAL A 218 -14.47 8.54 -15.90
N HIS A 219 -13.25 8.54 -15.34
CA HIS A 219 -12.77 9.68 -14.56
C HIS A 219 -12.76 10.98 -15.38
N ARG A 220 -12.21 10.95 -16.60
CA ARG A 220 -12.22 12.12 -17.49
C ARG A 220 -13.64 12.57 -17.86
N ALA A 221 -14.56 11.63 -18.08
CA ALA A 221 -15.96 11.94 -18.38
C ALA A 221 -16.65 12.67 -17.21
N THR A 222 -16.30 12.37 -15.96
CA THR A 222 -16.83 13.08 -14.78
C THR A 222 -16.31 14.51 -14.60
N LEU A 223 -15.26 14.89 -15.34
CA LEU A 223 -14.64 16.22 -15.28
C LEU A 223 -15.02 17.12 -16.48
N LEU A 224 -15.98 16.69 -17.31
CA LEU A 224 -16.40 17.47 -18.48
C LEU A 224 -17.21 18.70 -18.04
N GLU A 225 -16.83 19.87 -18.55
CA GLU A 225 -17.54 21.13 -18.30
C GLU A 225 -18.35 21.60 -19.52
N SER A 226 -18.03 21.09 -20.72
CA SER A 226 -18.68 21.48 -21.98
C SER A 226 -18.94 20.30 -22.93
N HIS A 227 -19.84 20.51 -23.88
CA HIS A 227 -20.09 19.56 -24.97
C HIS A 227 -18.87 19.39 -25.89
N GLU A 228 -18.04 20.41 -26.06
CA GLU A 228 -16.83 20.30 -26.89
C GLU A 228 -15.80 19.34 -26.26
N ASP A 229 -15.69 19.34 -24.93
CA ASP A 229 -14.81 18.43 -24.20
C ASP A 229 -15.22 16.96 -24.37
N SER A 230 -16.52 16.68 -24.43
CA SER A 230 -17.03 15.32 -24.64
C SER A 230 -16.66 14.81 -26.03
N VAL A 231 -16.78 15.67 -27.06
CA VAL A 231 -16.38 15.35 -28.43
C VAL A 231 -14.87 15.10 -28.49
N ARG A 232 -14.05 15.90 -27.81
CA ARG A 232 -12.60 15.71 -27.76
C ARG A 232 -12.21 14.41 -27.05
N LEU A 233 -12.93 14.02 -25.99
CA LEU A 233 -12.69 12.76 -25.26
C LEU A 233 -12.94 11.52 -26.14
N LEU A 234 -13.95 11.59 -27.02
CA LEU A 234 -14.37 10.48 -27.89
C LEU A 234 -13.64 10.42 -29.24
N ARG A 235 -12.82 11.43 -29.57
CA ARG A 235 -12.04 11.40 -30.82
C ARG A 235 -11.04 10.26 -30.81
N THR A 236 -11.16 9.35 -31.76
CA THR A 236 -10.07 8.48 -32.18
C THR A 236 -8.95 9.37 -32.73
N PRO A 237 -7.67 9.19 -32.34
CA PRO A 237 -6.59 9.86 -33.06
C PRO A 237 -6.63 9.34 -34.50
N SER A 238 -7.20 10.12 -35.40
CA SER A 238 -6.96 9.95 -36.82
C SER A 238 -5.45 10.00 -37.02
N SER A 239 -4.91 9.12 -37.86
CA SER A 239 -3.49 9.10 -38.22
C SER A 239 -3.09 10.45 -38.82
N GLN A 240 -2.78 11.43 -37.99
CA GLN A 240 -2.04 12.61 -38.41
C GLN A 240 -0.60 12.15 -38.58
N LYS A 241 -0.24 11.87 -39.83
CA LYS A 241 1.14 11.94 -40.30
C LYS A 241 1.67 13.33 -39.92
N PHE A 242 2.25 13.46 -38.74
CA PHE A 242 3.09 14.60 -38.42
C PHE A 242 4.40 14.41 -39.20
N ALA A 243 4.47 15.02 -40.39
CA ALA A 243 5.74 15.38 -40.97
C ALA A 243 6.37 16.43 -40.04
N CYS A 244 7.28 16.00 -39.16
CA CYS A 244 8.07 16.92 -38.34
C CYS A 244 9.09 17.62 -39.24
N GLN A 245 8.89 18.91 -39.49
CA GLN A 245 9.78 19.76 -40.28
C GLN A 245 10.89 20.42 -39.43
N SER A 246 11.12 19.94 -38.20
CA SER A 246 12.04 20.59 -37.24
C SER A 246 13.07 19.66 -36.58
N CYS A 247 13.31 18.47 -37.14
CA CYS A 247 14.50 17.69 -36.78
C CYS A 247 15.74 18.27 -37.48
N ARG A 248 16.27 19.39 -36.98
CA ARG A 248 17.68 19.79 -37.14
C ARG A 248 18.26 19.94 -35.75
N GLY A 249 19.26 19.12 -35.45
CA GLY A 249 19.82 18.96 -34.10
C GLY A 249 20.63 20.14 -33.60
N SER A 250 20.99 20.09 -32.32
CA SER A 250 22.36 20.11 -31.79
C SER A 250 22.34 20.20 -30.26
N ASP A 251 23.38 19.63 -29.66
CA ASP A 251 23.76 19.52 -28.25
C ASP A 251 23.45 20.71 -27.32
N ALA A 252 23.14 20.41 -26.04
CA ALA A 252 23.62 21.20 -24.90
C ALA A 252 23.49 20.46 -23.54
N SER A 253 24.64 20.40 -22.87
CA SER A 253 24.96 20.05 -21.49
C SER A 253 23.93 20.34 -20.38
N SER A 254 23.84 19.40 -19.43
CA SER A 254 23.20 19.54 -18.11
C SER A 254 24.00 20.46 -17.16
N PRO A 255 23.34 21.19 -16.23
CA PRO A 255 23.98 21.71 -15.03
C PRO A 255 23.52 20.98 -13.76
N THR A 256 24.51 20.50 -13.01
CA THR A 256 24.39 19.86 -11.69
C THR A 256 23.98 20.91 -10.63
N ARG A 257 22.87 20.69 -9.92
CA ARG A 257 22.49 21.49 -8.75
C ARG A 257 22.98 20.79 -7.48
N LYS A 258 24.03 21.33 -6.85
CA LYS A 258 24.44 20.97 -5.48
C LYS A 258 23.38 21.44 -4.49
N SER A 259 22.83 20.52 -3.69
CA SER A 259 22.02 20.85 -2.51
C SER A 259 22.84 20.57 -1.25
N LEU A 260 23.14 21.62 -0.49
CA LEU A 260 23.73 21.50 0.85
C LEU A 260 22.66 21.00 1.82
N ILE A 261 22.76 19.73 2.23
CA ILE A 261 21.93 19.17 3.30
C ILE A 261 22.60 19.48 4.64
N GLN A 262 21.92 20.30 5.45
CA GLN A 262 22.23 20.50 6.85
C GLN A 262 22.20 19.16 7.60
N LYS A 263 23.31 18.83 8.26
CA LYS A 263 23.46 17.65 9.12
C LYS A 263 22.58 17.80 10.36
N THR A 264 21.47 17.08 10.41
CA THR A 264 20.66 16.89 11.61
C THR A 264 21.10 15.58 12.27
N THR A 265 21.70 15.65 13.46
CA THR A 265 22.29 14.49 14.14
C THR A 265 21.23 13.53 14.71
N THR A 266 21.61 12.27 14.85
CA THR A 266 20.82 11.11 15.33
C THR A 266 20.06 11.35 16.64
N PHE A 267 20.57 12.22 17.52
CA PHE A 267 19.89 12.60 18.77
C PHE A 267 18.64 13.46 18.54
N GLN A 268 18.61 14.28 17.48
CA GLN A 268 17.47 15.14 17.17
C GLN A 268 16.31 14.34 16.56
N LEU A 269 16.57 13.29 15.77
CA LEU A 269 15.49 12.45 15.23
C LEU A 269 14.92 11.49 16.28
N LEU A 270 15.74 10.91 17.16
CA LEU A 270 15.24 10.14 18.32
C LEU A 270 14.43 11.04 19.27
N ASN A 271 14.85 12.29 19.47
CA ASN A 271 14.05 13.29 20.18
C ASN A 271 12.77 13.68 19.43
N ILE A 272 12.77 13.82 18.09
CA ILE A 272 11.54 14.08 17.31
C ILE A 272 10.57 12.89 17.40
N PHE A 273 11.08 11.65 17.40
CA PHE A 273 10.28 10.43 17.55
C PHE A 273 9.73 10.26 18.98
N GLU A 274 10.54 10.47 20.02
CA GLU A 274 10.08 10.48 21.42
C GLU A 274 9.15 11.66 21.70
N HIS A 275 9.35 12.83 21.07
CA HIS A 275 8.49 14.00 21.21
C HIS A 275 7.16 13.82 20.46
N LYS A 276 7.12 13.09 19.34
CA LYS A 276 5.87 12.66 18.67
C LYS A 276 5.17 11.54 19.46
N LYS A 277 5.91 10.59 20.05
CA LYS A 277 5.35 9.56 20.95
C LYS A 277 4.77 10.17 22.22
N GLN A 278 5.49 11.08 22.88
CA GLN A 278 5.03 11.87 24.03
C GLN A 278 3.88 12.81 23.65
N GLY A 279 3.91 13.39 22.44
CA GLY A 279 2.80 14.16 21.89
C GLY A 279 1.54 13.31 21.74
N MET A 280 1.65 12.09 21.21
CA MET A 280 0.53 11.17 21.08
C MET A 280 0.05 10.59 22.41
N THR A 281 0.93 10.32 23.39
CA THR A 281 0.51 9.93 24.76
C THR A 281 -0.15 11.09 25.50
N LYS A 282 0.31 12.34 25.29
CA LYS A 282 -0.36 13.55 25.80
C LYS A 282 -1.70 13.78 25.11
N ILE A 283 -1.84 13.50 23.81
CA ILE A 283 -3.13 13.54 23.10
C ILE A 283 -4.06 12.45 23.62
N LEU A 284 -3.56 11.22 23.90
CA LEU A 284 -4.35 10.13 24.48
C LEU A 284 -4.81 10.46 25.92
N ALA A 285 -3.95 11.08 26.73
CA ALA A 285 -4.30 11.55 28.06
C ALA A 285 -5.30 12.73 28.02
N CYS A 286 -5.09 13.68 27.10
CA CYS A 286 -5.97 14.84 26.88
C CYS A 286 -7.34 14.41 26.36
N THR A 287 -7.41 13.49 25.40
CA THR A 287 -8.66 12.91 24.88
C THR A 287 -9.39 12.12 25.97
N THR A 288 -8.68 11.41 26.84
CA THR A 288 -9.25 10.72 28.02
C THR A 288 -9.84 11.71 29.04
N GLN A 289 -9.15 12.82 29.33
CA GLN A 289 -9.65 13.89 30.20
C GLN A 289 -10.82 14.67 29.57
N LEU A 290 -10.81 14.91 28.26
CA LEU A 290 -11.91 15.54 27.52
C LEU A 290 -13.16 14.66 27.51
N LYS A 291 -12.99 13.33 27.38
CA LYS A 291 -14.06 12.32 27.46
C LYS A 291 -14.73 12.32 28.84
N LEU A 292 -13.95 12.47 29.92
CA LEU A 292 -14.46 12.62 31.29
C LEU A 292 -15.22 13.95 31.50
N ARG A 293 -14.74 15.07 30.94
CA ARG A 293 -15.41 16.38 31.04
C ARG A 293 -16.69 16.49 30.19
N LEU A 294 -16.71 15.90 28.99
CA LEU A 294 -17.87 15.91 28.08
C LEU A 294 -18.98 14.93 28.51
N SER A 295 -18.64 13.87 29.26
CA SER A 295 -19.62 13.00 29.93
C SER A 295 -20.52 13.77 30.91
N LYS A 296 -20.04 14.88 31.47
CA LYS A 296 -20.80 15.70 32.45
C LYS A 296 -21.72 16.77 31.83
N LYS A 297 -21.64 17.09 30.51
CA LYS A 297 -22.28 18.30 29.94
C LYS A 297 -23.27 18.16 28.76
N LYS A 298 -23.58 16.97 28.20
CA LYS A 298 -24.39 16.89 26.95
C LYS A 298 -25.49 15.81 26.91
N LYS A 299 -26.60 16.13 26.20
CA LYS A 299 -27.80 15.31 25.93
C LYS A 299 -27.46 13.97 25.22
N LYS A 300 -28.23 12.91 25.50
CA LYS A 300 -28.00 11.49 25.12
C LYS A 300 -27.53 11.22 23.67
N LYS A 301 -28.04 11.95 22.67
CA LYS A 301 -27.76 11.70 21.23
C LYS A 301 -26.34 12.13 20.80
N GLN A 302 -25.82 13.27 21.32
CA GLN A 302 -24.45 13.72 21.06
C GLN A 302 -23.39 12.87 21.79
N LYS A 303 -23.74 12.23 22.91
CA LYS A 303 -22.85 11.32 23.64
C LYS A 303 -22.52 10.05 22.85
N LYS A 304 -23.42 9.56 21.99
CA LYS A 304 -23.22 8.33 21.20
C LYS A 304 -22.21 8.55 20.08
N MET A 305 -22.36 9.64 19.30
CA MET A 305 -21.40 10.05 18.27
C MET A 305 -20.00 10.31 18.83
N LEU A 306 -19.89 11.06 19.93
CA LEU A 306 -18.59 11.31 20.57
C LEU A 306 -17.97 10.03 21.12
N LYS A 307 -18.75 9.11 21.69
CA LYS A 307 -18.22 7.81 22.16
C LYS A 307 -17.61 7.01 21.01
N SER A 308 -18.30 6.89 19.87
CA SER A 308 -17.74 6.23 18.68
C SER A 308 -16.46 6.92 18.20
N TYR A 309 -16.45 8.25 18.12
CA TYR A 309 -15.27 9.00 17.69
C TYR A 309 -14.06 8.83 18.62
N PHE A 310 -14.25 8.88 19.94
CA PHE A 310 -13.17 8.67 20.91
C PHE A 310 -12.70 7.21 20.96
N GLN A 311 -13.62 6.26 20.80
CA GLN A 311 -13.27 4.83 20.75
C GLN A 311 -12.43 4.56 19.50
N TYR A 312 -12.85 5.08 18.34
CA TYR A 312 -12.12 5.06 17.09
C TYR A 312 -10.71 5.65 17.18
N LEU A 313 -10.56 6.85 17.76
CA LEU A 313 -9.25 7.46 18.02
C LEU A 313 -8.35 6.62 18.94
N THR A 314 -8.93 5.91 19.92
CA THR A 314 -8.17 5.08 20.85
C THR A 314 -7.65 3.82 20.15
N TYR A 315 -8.47 3.18 19.31
CA TYR A 315 -8.06 2.02 18.51
C TYR A 315 -6.96 2.37 17.51
N ILE A 316 -7.10 3.48 16.79
CA ILE A 316 -6.06 3.95 15.86
C ILE A 316 -4.74 4.19 16.58
N VAL A 317 -4.76 4.88 17.71
CA VAL A 317 -3.53 5.20 18.45
C VAL A 317 -2.87 3.93 19.01
N ILE A 318 -3.64 2.95 19.47
CA ILE A 318 -3.12 1.67 19.97
C ILE A 318 -2.54 0.82 18.83
N GLY A 319 -3.25 0.70 17.70
CA GLY A 319 -2.79 -0.03 16.53
C GLY A 319 -1.50 0.56 15.96
N ILE A 320 -1.44 1.90 15.86
CA ILE A 320 -0.23 2.62 15.47
C ILE A 320 0.91 2.35 16.46
N ILE A 321 0.68 2.41 17.78
CA ILE A 321 1.72 2.12 18.79
C ILE A 321 2.23 0.68 18.68
N ARG A 322 1.35 -0.30 18.48
CA ARG A 322 1.73 -1.72 18.32
C ARG A 322 2.49 -1.96 17.04
N LEU A 323 2.07 -1.34 15.95
CA LEU A 323 2.79 -1.35 14.67
C LEU A 323 4.16 -0.69 14.81
N TYR A 324 4.27 0.44 15.53
CA TYR A 324 5.54 1.09 15.82
C TYR A 324 6.46 0.21 16.66
N ASP A 325 5.96 -0.52 17.66
CA ASP A 325 6.78 -1.44 18.46
C ASP A 325 7.20 -2.68 17.66
N HIS A 326 6.34 -3.17 16.75
CA HIS A 326 6.67 -4.27 15.85
C HIS A 326 7.67 -3.86 14.77
N ILE A 327 7.45 -2.72 14.12
CA ILE A 327 8.40 -2.11 13.17
C ILE A 327 9.72 -1.81 13.87
N ARG A 328 9.72 -1.32 15.12
CA ARG A 328 10.94 -1.14 15.91
C ARG A 328 11.68 -2.46 16.09
N LYS A 329 11.01 -3.55 16.49
CA LYS A 329 11.63 -4.89 16.60
C LYS A 329 12.19 -5.39 15.26
N LEU A 330 11.47 -5.17 14.16
CA LEU A 330 11.94 -5.45 12.80
C LEU A 330 13.15 -4.57 12.42
N PHE A 331 13.17 -3.30 12.81
CA PHE A 331 14.25 -2.35 12.53
C PHE A 331 15.55 -2.71 13.28
N TYR A 332 15.43 -3.26 14.50
CA TYR A 332 16.58 -3.79 15.24
C TYR A 332 17.15 -5.05 14.55
N ARG A 333 16.29 -5.94 14.02
CA ARG A 333 16.71 -7.12 13.26
C ARG A 333 17.28 -6.74 11.88
N SER A 334 16.68 -5.77 11.18
CA SER A 334 17.15 -5.30 9.87
C SER A 334 18.44 -4.48 9.96
N ALA A 335 18.71 -3.79 11.07
CA ALA A 335 19.99 -3.14 11.33
C ALA A 335 21.16 -4.13 11.45
N LEU A 336 20.91 -5.29 12.06
CA LEU A 336 21.84 -6.42 12.08
C LEU A 336 22.00 -7.03 10.67
N PHE A 337 20.90 -7.13 9.91
CA PHE A 337 20.91 -7.66 8.54
C PHE A 337 21.60 -6.74 7.53
N THR A 338 21.42 -5.42 7.61
CA THR A 338 22.09 -4.46 6.73
C THR A 338 23.61 -4.52 6.93
N LYS A 339 24.08 -4.83 8.14
CA LYS A 339 25.50 -5.15 8.37
C LYS A 339 25.91 -6.42 7.63
N CYS A 340 25.16 -7.53 7.77
CA CYS A 340 25.47 -8.78 7.07
C CYS A 340 25.43 -8.65 5.54
N VAL A 341 24.43 -7.99 4.96
CA VAL A 341 24.34 -7.82 3.49
C VAL A 341 25.43 -6.90 2.96
N VAL A 342 25.76 -5.81 3.67
CA VAL A 342 26.88 -4.94 3.28
C VAL A 342 28.23 -5.66 3.43
N GLU A 343 28.39 -6.53 4.43
CA GLU A 343 29.58 -7.37 4.59
C GLU A 343 29.66 -8.49 3.54
N GLU A 344 28.58 -9.19 3.23
CA GLU A 344 28.52 -10.24 2.21
C GLU A 344 28.68 -9.69 0.78
N THR A 345 28.10 -8.52 0.49
CA THR A 345 28.31 -7.84 -0.80
C THR A 345 29.73 -7.30 -0.94
N LYS A 346 30.37 -6.83 0.14
CA LYS A 346 31.80 -6.51 0.12
C LYS A 346 32.66 -7.75 -0.16
N THR A 347 32.36 -8.86 0.52
CA THR A 347 33.12 -10.12 0.38
C THR A 347 33.00 -10.73 -1.02
N THR A 348 31.83 -10.59 -1.64
CA THR A 348 31.58 -11.06 -3.02
C THR A 348 32.27 -10.18 -4.07
N ILE A 349 32.53 -8.89 -3.78
CA ILE A 349 33.21 -7.96 -4.69
C ILE A 349 34.75 -8.05 -4.58
N THR A 350 35.30 -8.52 -3.45
CA THR A 350 36.74 -8.81 -3.32
C THR A 350 37.15 -10.17 -3.89
N ASN A 351 36.20 -11.06 -4.18
CA ASN A 351 36.44 -12.41 -4.71
C ASN A 351 36.02 -12.58 -6.19
N LEU A 352 35.78 -11.45 -6.88
CA LEU A 352 35.68 -11.29 -8.32
C LEU A 352 36.75 -10.27 -8.74
#